data_AF-A0A8T7JL30-F1
#
_entry.id   AF-A0A8T7JL30-F1
#
_cell.length_a   1.000
_cell.length_b   1.000
_cell.length_c   1.000
_cell.angle_alpha   90.00
_cell.angle_beta   90.00
_cell.angle_gamma   90.00
#
_symmetry.space_group_name_H-M   'P 1'
#
loop_
_entity.id
_entity.type
_entity.pdbx_description
1 polymer ?
#
loop_
_entity_poly.entity_id
_entity_poly.type
_entity_poly.pdbx_seq_one_letter_code
_entity_poly.pdbx_strand_id
1 'polypeptide(L)'
;MLASTTVEKSCYFISDASCYEVAKDFAGPALAALAVIVSIIIAFKQLSKQHSNTIAAQKEEAKRNTRIELFKEVSLLIEQSSAVIREVNSYCNVKKFNPNAVALLDLQEYLELSQRVNQALLLLVSKIESHEIVHPKLFKTFRYSLQSIVHDVMKLRDDTTSTTCLNKIMDYKSDASCYLGDFQICLQNLAYGDIFKSKIEARVPIDKSLKVIEDDPEKLDVLLNYFENESNWGVSNAKYEKEALERFSS
;
A
#
# COMPACT_ATOMS: atom_id res chain seq x y z
N MET A 1 -98.63 -10.34 -38.35
CA MET A 1 -97.60 -9.27 -38.37
C MET A 1 -97.50 -8.72 -36.96
N LEU A 2 -96.44 -9.09 -36.24
CA LEU A 2 -96.13 -8.65 -34.87
C LEU A 2 -95.09 -7.52 -34.97
N ALA A 3 -95.42 -6.35 -34.44
CA ALA A 3 -94.48 -5.23 -34.35
C ALA A 3 -93.53 -5.47 -33.17
N SER A 4 -92.23 -5.57 -33.46
CA SER A 4 -91.16 -5.60 -32.47
C SER A 4 -90.77 -4.16 -32.12
N THR A 5 -91.02 -3.74 -30.90
CA THR A 5 -90.55 -2.46 -30.35
C THR A 5 -89.15 -2.64 -29.78
N THR A 6 -88.14 -2.18 -30.50
CA THR A 6 -86.77 -2.01 -29.99
C THR A 6 -86.71 -0.71 -29.19
N VAL A 7 -86.54 -0.81 -27.88
CA VAL A 7 -86.29 0.35 -27.01
C VAL A 7 -84.80 0.64 -27.04
N GLU A 8 -84.40 1.64 -27.82
CA GLU A 8 -83.05 2.19 -27.83
C GLU A 8 -82.91 3.13 -26.62
N LYS A 9 -82.26 2.66 -25.55
CA LYS A 9 -81.85 3.54 -24.44
C LYS A 9 -80.63 4.33 -24.88
N SER A 10 -80.85 5.52 -25.44
CA SER A 10 -79.82 6.53 -25.64
C SER A 10 -79.42 7.10 -24.27
N CYS A 11 -78.17 6.87 -23.88
CA CYS A 11 -77.55 7.53 -22.73
C CYS A 11 -77.29 9.00 -23.07
N TYR A 12 -78.30 9.86 -22.89
CA TYR A 12 -78.09 11.30 -22.77
C TYR A 12 -77.74 11.63 -21.32
N PHE A 13 -76.49 11.41 -20.96
CA PHE A 13 -75.90 12.04 -19.78
C PHE A 13 -74.71 12.86 -20.28
N ILE A 14 -74.68 14.14 -19.88
CA ILE A 14 -73.65 15.16 -20.14
C ILE A 14 -73.91 16.00 -21.41
N SER A 15 -74.84 16.96 -21.33
CA SER A 15 -74.88 18.11 -22.26
C SER A 15 -74.78 19.49 -21.59
N ASP A 16 -74.76 19.59 -20.25
CA ASP A 16 -74.73 20.89 -19.53
C ASP A 16 -73.59 21.04 -18.51
N ALA A 17 -72.56 20.18 -18.54
CA ALA A 17 -71.37 20.40 -17.73
C ALA A 17 -70.42 21.35 -18.46
N SER A 18 -70.30 22.59 -17.99
CA SER A 18 -69.24 23.51 -18.43
C SER A 18 -67.88 22.83 -18.19
N CYS A 19 -67.05 22.78 -19.23
CA CYS A 19 -65.72 22.16 -19.18
C CYS A 19 -64.85 22.70 -18.02
N TYR A 20 -65.16 23.92 -17.55
CA TYR A 20 -64.56 24.55 -16.38
C TYR A 20 -64.91 23.90 -15.03
N GLU A 21 -66.15 23.45 -14.82
CA GLU A 21 -66.56 22.82 -13.55
C GLU A 21 -65.97 21.41 -13.43
N VAL A 22 -65.95 20.66 -14.52
CA VAL A 22 -65.26 19.36 -14.58
C VAL A 22 -63.76 19.57 -14.37
N ALA A 23 -63.12 20.55 -15.02
CA ALA A 23 -61.70 20.82 -14.81
C ALA A 23 -61.40 21.23 -13.35
N LYS A 24 -62.27 22.01 -12.70
CA LYS A 24 -62.12 22.45 -11.31
C LYS A 24 -62.21 21.29 -10.30
N ASP A 25 -63.16 20.38 -10.48
CA ASP A 25 -63.37 19.25 -9.57
C ASP A 25 -62.28 18.17 -9.70
N PHE A 26 -61.64 18.08 -10.87
CA PHE A 26 -60.53 17.15 -11.10
C PHE A 26 -59.13 17.76 -10.84
N ALA A 27 -58.96 19.09 -10.87
CA ALA A 27 -57.67 19.74 -10.68
C ALA A 27 -57.09 19.54 -9.27
N GLY A 28 -57.91 19.64 -8.22
CA GLY A 28 -57.48 19.44 -6.83
C GLY A 28 -56.92 18.04 -6.57
N PRO A 29 -57.68 16.97 -6.87
CA PRO A 29 -57.23 15.59 -6.77
C PRO A 29 -56.01 15.28 -7.66
N ALA A 30 -55.96 15.83 -8.88
CA ALA A 30 -54.82 15.64 -9.78
C ALA A 30 -53.52 16.27 -9.24
N LEU A 31 -53.59 17.49 -8.69
CA LEU A 31 -52.44 18.14 -8.06
C LEU A 31 -51.95 17.40 -6.81
N ALA A 32 -52.87 16.88 -5.99
CA ALA A 32 -52.52 16.05 -4.83
C ALA A 32 -51.82 14.75 -5.26
N ALA A 33 -52.32 14.07 -6.29
CA ALA A 33 -51.67 12.89 -6.85
C ALA A 33 -50.26 13.19 -7.39
N LEU A 34 -50.10 14.32 -8.11
CA LEU A 34 -48.80 14.80 -8.57
C LEU A 34 -47.83 15.07 -7.43
N ALA A 35 -48.28 15.72 -6.35
CA ALA A 35 -47.46 16.01 -5.18
C ALA A 35 -47.00 14.72 -4.49
N VAL A 36 -47.86 13.70 -4.40
CA VAL A 36 -47.50 12.38 -3.86
C VAL A 36 -46.46 11.68 -4.74
N ILE A 37 -46.65 11.69 -6.06
CA ILE A 37 -45.68 11.11 -7.00
C ILE A 37 -44.32 11.81 -6.91
N VAL A 38 -44.29 13.14 -6.87
CA VAL A 38 -43.04 13.92 -6.73
C VAL A 38 -42.35 13.60 -5.40
N SER A 39 -43.11 13.50 -4.31
CA SER A 39 -42.56 13.14 -2.98
C SER A 39 -41.95 11.74 -2.97
N ILE A 40 -42.61 10.77 -3.61
CA ILE A 40 -42.09 9.41 -3.78
C ILE A 40 -40.78 9.42 -4.59
N ILE A 41 -40.73 10.16 -5.71
CA ILE A 41 -39.52 10.28 -6.53
C ILE A 41 -38.36 10.88 -5.73
N ILE A 42 -38.62 11.94 -4.94
CA ILE A 42 -37.60 12.56 -4.08
C ILE A 42 -37.10 11.57 -3.02
N ALA A 43 -38.01 10.84 -2.37
CA ALA A 43 -37.65 9.82 -1.38
C ALA A 43 -36.78 8.72 -1.99
N PHE A 44 -37.12 8.20 -3.18
CA PHE A 44 -36.29 7.22 -3.88
C PHE A 44 -34.91 7.76 -4.26
N LYS A 45 -34.82 9.03 -4.71
CA LYS A 45 -33.51 9.66 -4.98
C LYS A 45 -32.67 9.79 -3.71
N GLN A 46 -33.27 10.15 -2.58
CA GLN A 46 -32.57 10.24 -1.29
C GLN A 46 -32.09 8.88 -0.82
N LEU A 47 -32.94 7.84 -0.90
CA LEU A 47 -32.56 6.46 -0.57
C LEU A 47 -31.43 5.95 -1.46
N SER A 48 -31.51 6.20 -2.77
CA SER A 48 -30.45 5.82 -3.72
C SER A 48 -29.12 6.50 -3.38
N LYS A 49 -29.15 7.81 -3.06
CA LYS A 49 -27.97 8.57 -2.66
C LYS A 49 -27.40 8.06 -1.32
N GLN A 50 -28.24 7.79 -0.33
CA GLN A 50 -27.81 7.23 0.95
C GLN A 50 -27.16 5.86 0.77
N HIS A 51 -27.79 4.97 0.00
CA HIS A 51 -27.25 3.65 -0.29
C HIS A 51 -25.89 3.73 -1.00
N SER A 52 -25.75 4.62 -1.99
CA SER A 52 -24.47 4.85 -2.67
C SER A 52 -23.40 5.37 -1.71
N ASN A 53 -23.72 6.33 -0.85
CA ASN A 53 -22.80 6.85 0.16
C ASN A 53 -22.41 5.77 1.19
N THR A 54 -23.35 4.93 1.63
CA THR A 54 -23.08 3.83 2.56
C THR A 54 -22.16 2.79 1.94
N ILE A 55 -22.39 2.39 0.68
CA ILE A 55 -21.49 1.48 -0.04
C ILE A 55 -20.09 2.08 -0.17
N ALA A 56 -19.99 3.37 -0.51
CA ALA A 56 -18.70 4.05 -0.63
C ALA A 56 -17.96 4.05 0.72
N ALA A 57 -18.65 4.35 1.83
CA ALA A 57 -18.09 4.29 3.17
C ALA A 57 -17.62 2.88 3.54
N GLN A 58 -18.44 1.85 3.31
CA GLN A 58 -18.07 0.46 3.55
C GLN A 58 -16.85 0.01 2.74
N LYS A 59 -16.75 0.46 1.48
CA LYS A 59 -15.60 0.17 0.62
C LYS A 59 -14.31 0.79 1.16
N GLU A 60 -14.35 2.04 1.59
CA GLU A 60 -13.19 2.71 2.18
C GLU A 60 -12.82 2.11 3.54
N GLU A 61 -13.79 1.73 4.36
CA GLU A 61 -13.56 1.00 5.60
C GLU A 61 -12.89 -0.35 5.34
N ALA A 62 -13.39 -1.13 4.38
CA ALA A 62 -12.79 -2.41 4.01
C ALA A 62 -11.34 -2.25 3.52
N LYS A 63 -11.07 -1.29 2.62
CA LYS A 63 -9.71 -0.98 2.16
C LYS A 63 -8.79 -0.62 3.32
N ARG A 64 -9.27 0.22 4.24
CA ARG A 64 -8.50 0.65 5.40
C ARG A 64 -8.19 -0.51 6.32
N ASN A 65 -9.17 -1.37 6.59
CA ASN A 65 -8.98 -2.56 7.42
C ASN A 65 -7.97 -3.52 6.81
N THR A 66 -8.05 -3.79 5.50
CA THR A 66 -7.06 -4.61 4.78
C THR A 66 -5.66 -4.00 4.84
N ARG A 67 -5.53 -2.67 4.70
CA ARG A 67 -4.23 -1.98 4.87
C ARG A 67 -3.67 -2.14 6.28
N ILE A 68 -4.50 -1.96 7.29
CA ILE A 68 -4.09 -2.11 8.70
C ILE A 68 -3.64 -3.54 8.98
N GLU A 69 -4.37 -4.54 8.49
CA GLU A 69 -4.01 -5.95 8.63
C GLU A 69 -2.65 -6.25 7.96
N LEU A 70 -2.46 -5.82 6.71
CA LEU A 70 -1.19 -5.93 6.03
C LEU A 70 -0.06 -5.25 6.81
N PHE A 71 -0.28 -4.04 7.33
CA PHE A 71 0.73 -3.31 8.08
C PHE A 71 1.10 -4.02 9.38
N LYS A 72 0.16 -4.68 10.05
CA LYS A 72 0.46 -5.52 11.22
C LYS A 72 1.34 -6.72 10.85
N GLU A 73 1.01 -7.41 9.76
CA GLU A 73 1.80 -8.54 9.28
C GLU A 73 3.22 -8.12 8.89
N VAL A 74 3.35 -7.01 8.14
CA VAL A 74 4.64 -6.47 7.73
C VAL A 74 5.44 -5.98 8.95
N SER A 75 4.80 -5.32 9.92
CA SER A 75 5.45 -4.89 11.15
C SER A 75 6.02 -6.08 11.95
N LEU A 76 5.26 -7.17 12.04
CA LEU A 76 5.73 -8.39 12.70
C LEU A 76 6.96 -8.97 12.00
N LEU A 77 6.96 -9.01 10.65
CA LEU A 77 8.12 -9.46 9.89
C LEU A 77 9.32 -8.51 10.07
N ILE A 78 9.09 -7.19 10.14
CA ILE A 78 10.15 -6.20 10.42
C ILE A 78 10.77 -6.46 11.79
N GLU A 79 9.96 -6.70 12.82
CA GLU A 79 10.44 -7.02 14.17
C GLU A 79 11.27 -8.32 14.19
N GLN A 80 10.79 -9.36 13.52
CA GLN A 80 11.49 -10.64 13.39
C GLN A 80 12.84 -10.47 12.67
N SER A 81 12.85 -9.80 11.52
CA SER A 81 14.07 -9.55 10.76
C SER A 81 15.05 -8.64 11.52
N SER A 82 14.53 -7.61 12.19
CA SER A 82 15.33 -6.73 13.05
C SER A 82 15.98 -7.48 14.21
N ALA A 83 15.28 -8.45 14.81
CA ALA A 83 15.84 -9.28 15.87
C ALA A 83 17.04 -10.11 15.37
N VAL A 84 16.93 -10.73 14.18
CA VAL A 84 18.03 -11.47 13.54
C VAL A 84 19.20 -10.54 13.23
N ILE A 85 18.95 -9.38 12.62
CA ILE A 85 19.99 -8.41 12.28
C ILE A 85 20.72 -7.93 13.54
N ARG A 86 19.97 -7.64 14.62
CA ARG A 86 20.55 -7.23 15.90
C ARG A 86 21.40 -8.32 16.53
N GLU A 87 20.98 -9.58 16.46
CA GLU A 87 21.78 -10.71 16.96
C GLU A 87 23.10 -10.85 16.20
N VAL A 88 23.04 -10.82 14.87
CA VAL A 88 24.23 -10.86 14.01
C VAL A 88 25.12 -9.63 14.23
N ASN A 89 24.53 -8.47 14.52
CA ASN A 89 25.29 -7.26 14.86
C ASN A 89 25.99 -7.40 16.22
N SER A 90 25.30 -7.89 17.24
CA SER A 90 25.87 -8.18 18.56
C SER A 90 27.05 -9.14 18.48
N TYR A 91 26.92 -10.22 17.70
CA TYR A 91 28.02 -11.15 17.46
C TYR A 91 29.25 -10.45 16.87
N CYS A 92 29.06 -9.67 15.79
CA CYS A 92 30.16 -8.95 15.15
C CYS A 92 30.79 -7.89 16.07
N ASN A 93 30.01 -7.20 16.89
CA ASN A 93 30.53 -6.24 17.87
C ASN A 93 31.41 -6.94 18.91
N VAL A 94 30.94 -8.05 19.49
CA VAL A 94 31.74 -8.84 20.44
C VAL A 94 33.05 -9.26 19.79
N LYS A 95 33.01 -9.71 18.53
CA LYS A 95 34.21 -10.14 17.82
C LYS A 95 35.18 -8.99 17.52
N LYS A 96 34.67 -7.84 17.08
CA LYS A 96 35.47 -6.66 16.73
C LYS A 96 36.19 -6.05 17.94
N PHE A 97 35.54 -6.05 19.10
CA PHE A 97 36.05 -5.41 20.31
C PHE A 97 36.67 -6.39 21.31
N ASN A 98 36.83 -7.67 20.95
CA ASN A 98 37.51 -8.64 21.80
C ASN A 98 39.03 -8.38 21.76
N PRO A 99 39.68 -7.99 22.88
CA PRO A 99 41.11 -7.69 22.90
C PRO A 99 41.99 -8.95 22.70
N ASN A 100 41.42 -10.14 22.88
CA ASN A 100 42.14 -11.41 22.86
C ASN A 100 41.95 -12.19 21.54
N ALA A 101 41.15 -11.68 20.59
CA ALA A 101 40.85 -12.35 19.34
C ALA A 101 41.14 -11.45 18.14
N VAL A 102 41.52 -12.06 17.02
CA VAL A 102 41.70 -11.33 15.77
C VAL A 102 40.33 -10.96 15.22
N ALA A 103 40.12 -9.67 14.91
CA ALA A 103 38.87 -9.13 14.39
C ALA A 103 38.63 -9.49 12.90
N LEU A 104 38.57 -10.78 12.62
CA LEU A 104 38.35 -11.36 11.29
C LEU A 104 37.17 -12.33 11.35
N LEU A 105 36.38 -12.35 10.28
CA LEU A 105 35.40 -13.43 10.06
C LEU A 105 36.07 -14.46 9.16
N ASP A 106 36.07 -15.72 9.58
CA ASP A 106 36.41 -16.79 8.65
C ASP A 106 35.27 -17.03 7.65
N LEU A 107 35.56 -17.82 6.61
CA LEU A 107 34.59 -18.09 5.54
C LEU A 107 33.32 -18.76 6.07
N GLN A 108 33.44 -19.70 7.01
CA GLN A 108 32.31 -20.44 7.55
C GLN A 108 31.40 -19.54 8.38
N GLU A 109 31.98 -18.73 9.26
CA GLU A 109 31.26 -17.72 10.03
C GLU A 109 30.58 -16.72 9.11
N TYR A 110 31.28 -16.20 8.10
CA TYR A 110 30.69 -15.28 7.14
C TYR A 110 29.50 -15.90 6.41
N LEU A 111 29.60 -17.16 5.95
CA LEU A 111 28.52 -17.85 5.26
C LEU A 111 27.29 -17.99 6.16
N GLU A 112 27.49 -18.36 7.43
CA GLU A 112 26.40 -18.47 8.39
C GLU A 112 25.73 -17.11 8.64
N LEU A 113 26.50 -16.07 8.96
CA LEU A 113 25.96 -14.75 9.27
C LEU A 113 25.28 -14.12 8.06
N SER A 114 25.89 -14.22 6.87
CA SER A 114 25.32 -13.68 5.63
C SER A 114 24.04 -14.41 5.23
N GLN A 115 23.97 -15.74 5.39
CA GLN A 115 22.74 -16.51 5.14
C GLN A 115 21.61 -16.04 6.05
N ARG A 116 21.86 -15.85 7.35
CA ARG A 116 20.86 -15.39 8.31
C ARG A 116 20.32 -14.00 7.96
N VAL A 117 21.21 -13.06 7.63
CA VAL A 117 20.83 -11.70 7.22
C VAL A 117 20.04 -11.73 5.92
N ASN A 118 20.54 -12.43 4.90
CA ASN A 118 19.88 -12.51 3.60
C ASN A 118 18.50 -13.14 3.69
N GLN A 119 18.35 -14.23 4.46
CA GLN A 119 17.05 -14.86 4.67
C GLN A 119 16.06 -13.91 5.35
N ALA A 120 16.48 -13.20 6.40
CA ALA A 120 15.64 -12.23 7.10
C ALA A 120 15.19 -11.08 6.18
N LEU A 121 16.07 -10.56 5.33
CA LEU A 121 15.75 -9.48 4.41
C LEU A 121 14.90 -9.95 3.22
N LEU A 122 15.20 -11.12 2.64
CA LEU A 122 14.47 -11.65 1.49
C LEU A 122 13.02 -12.02 1.82
N LEU A 123 12.75 -12.45 3.05
CA LEU A 123 11.37 -12.67 3.52
C LEU A 123 10.55 -11.38 3.47
N LEU A 124 11.13 -10.25 3.90
CA LEU A 124 10.50 -8.94 3.81
C LEU A 124 10.34 -8.49 2.35
N VAL A 125 11.39 -8.61 1.54
CA VAL A 125 11.36 -8.27 0.11
C VAL A 125 10.19 -8.97 -0.59
N SER A 126 10.02 -10.28 -0.39
CA SER A 126 8.94 -11.06 -0.98
C SER A 126 7.54 -10.61 -0.51
N LYS A 127 7.39 -10.34 0.79
CA LYS A 127 6.11 -9.85 1.34
C LYS A 127 5.74 -8.47 0.79
N ILE A 128 6.72 -7.57 0.67
CA ILE A 128 6.51 -6.21 0.15
C ILE A 128 6.20 -6.24 -1.35
N GLU A 129 6.93 -7.03 -2.12
CA GLU A 129 6.72 -7.17 -3.56
C GLU A 129 5.30 -7.63 -3.89
N SER A 130 4.79 -8.63 -3.16
CA SER A 130 3.42 -9.14 -3.35
C SER A 130 2.31 -8.15 -2.97
N HIS A 131 2.65 -7.04 -2.32
CA HIS A 131 1.69 -6.02 -1.87
C HIS A 131 2.07 -4.60 -2.33
N GLU A 132 2.96 -4.48 -3.33
CA GLU A 132 3.50 -3.19 -3.78
C GLU A 132 2.38 -2.22 -4.21
N ILE A 133 1.27 -2.74 -4.74
CA ILE A 133 0.09 -1.94 -5.15
C ILE A 133 -0.50 -1.07 -4.03
N VAL A 134 -0.27 -1.41 -2.75
CA VAL A 134 -0.82 -0.66 -1.62
C VAL A 134 -0.20 0.72 -1.51
N HIS A 135 1.12 0.81 -1.72
CA HIS A 135 1.84 2.09 -1.73
C HIS A 135 3.07 2.01 -2.65
N PRO A 136 2.88 2.07 -3.99
CA PRO A 136 3.88 1.64 -4.96
C PRO A 136 5.27 2.22 -4.77
N LYS A 137 5.40 3.55 -4.66
CA LYS A 137 6.71 4.21 -4.54
C LYS A 137 7.45 3.82 -3.26
N LEU A 138 6.78 3.96 -2.11
CA LEU A 138 7.37 3.63 -0.81
C LEU A 138 7.78 2.16 -0.73
N PHE A 139 6.89 1.24 -1.14
CA PHE A 139 7.13 -0.20 -1.07
C PHE A 139 8.25 -0.62 -2.02
N LYS A 140 8.26 -0.09 -3.24
CA LYS A 140 9.34 -0.33 -4.21
C LYS A 140 10.69 0.19 -3.70
N THR A 141 10.71 1.43 -3.18
CA THR A 141 11.93 2.04 -2.64
C THR A 141 12.49 1.25 -1.47
N PHE A 142 11.65 0.85 -0.52
CA PHE A 142 12.06 0.02 0.60
C PHE A 142 12.55 -1.35 0.14
N ARG A 143 11.84 -2.00 -0.78
CA ARG A 143 12.26 -3.28 -1.37
C ARG A 143 13.64 -3.19 -2.00
N TYR A 144 13.89 -2.18 -2.82
CA TYR A 144 15.17 -1.97 -3.49
C TYR A 144 16.30 -1.64 -2.51
N SER A 145 15.99 -0.92 -1.42
CA SER A 145 16.98 -0.70 -0.35
C SER A 145 17.46 -2.02 0.28
N LEU A 146 16.55 -2.96 0.53
CA LEU A 146 16.88 -4.27 1.08
C LEU A 146 17.61 -5.16 0.06
N GLN A 147 17.18 -5.14 -1.20
CA GLN A 147 17.84 -5.87 -2.28
C GLN A 147 19.27 -5.39 -2.50
N SER A 148 19.51 -4.08 -2.40
CA SER A 148 20.86 -3.51 -2.44
C SER A 148 21.75 -4.08 -1.34
N ILE A 149 21.24 -4.16 -0.10
CA ILE A 149 21.97 -4.74 1.02
C ILE A 149 22.25 -6.22 0.80
N VAL A 150 21.25 -7.01 0.41
CA VAL A 150 21.41 -8.46 0.15
C VAL A 150 22.48 -8.70 -0.91
N HIS A 151 22.42 -7.96 -2.00
CA HIS A 151 23.41 -8.05 -3.07
C HIS A 151 24.83 -7.73 -2.59
N ASP A 152 24.98 -6.65 -1.82
CA ASP A 152 26.29 -6.21 -1.36
C ASP A 152 26.86 -7.13 -0.28
N VAL A 153 26.00 -7.66 0.60
CA VAL A 153 26.35 -8.75 1.52
C VAL A 153 26.84 -9.94 0.70
N MET A 154 26.11 -10.42 -0.32
CA MET A 154 26.54 -11.57 -1.11
C MET A 154 27.91 -11.36 -1.80
N LYS A 155 28.19 -10.15 -2.29
CA LYS A 155 29.50 -9.81 -2.90
C LYS A 155 30.67 -9.81 -1.91
N LEU A 156 30.43 -9.66 -0.60
CA LEU A 156 31.51 -9.73 0.40
C LEU A 156 32.20 -11.09 0.47
N ARG A 157 31.54 -12.15 -0.02
CA ARG A 157 32.12 -13.50 -0.05
C ARG A 157 33.50 -13.53 -0.71
N ASP A 158 33.69 -12.69 -1.71
CA ASP A 158 34.91 -12.65 -2.51
C ASP A 158 36.06 -11.88 -1.80
N ASP A 159 35.80 -11.24 -0.65
CA ASP A 159 36.72 -10.39 0.15
C ASP A 159 36.87 -10.89 1.62
N THR A 160 36.66 -12.19 1.85
CA THR A 160 36.57 -12.79 3.21
C THR A 160 37.90 -12.85 3.98
N THR A 161 39.04 -12.56 3.36
CA THR A 161 40.36 -12.64 4.01
C THR A 161 40.78 -11.35 4.74
N SER A 162 39.97 -10.30 4.67
CA SER A 162 40.31 -8.98 5.23
C SER A 162 39.44 -8.62 6.44
N THR A 163 40.02 -7.84 7.38
CA THR A 163 39.27 -7.15 8.45
C THR A 163 38.18 -6.23 7.88
N THR A 164 38.30 -5.89 6.60
CA THR A 164 37.29 -5.20 5.80
C THR A 164 35.97 -5.95 5.74
N CYS A 165 35.95 -7.30 5.69
CA CYS A 165 34.70 -8.07 5.62
C CYS A 165 33.84 -7.88 6.88
N LEU A 166 34.45 -7.98 8.07
CA LEU A 166 33.77 -7.76 9.35
C LEU A 166 33.21 -6.33 9.47
N ASN A 167 33.97 -5.31 9.02
CA ASN A 167 33.48 -3.94 9.04
C ASN A 167 32.33 -3.72 8.05
N LYS A 168 32.48 -4.16 6.80
CA LYS A 168 31.44 -3.99 5.77
C LYS A 168 30.14 -4.70 6.14
N ILE A 169 30.20 -5.93 6.68
CA ILE A 169 28.96 -6.61 7.12
C ILE A 169 28.29 -5.85 8.27
N MET A 170 29.06 -5.26 9.20
CA MET A 170 28.50 -4.40 10.25
C MET A 170 27.81 -3.17 9.67
N ASP A 171 28.42 -2.50 8.69
CA ASP A 171 27.85 -1.34 8.02
C ASP A 171 26.53 -1.71 7.33
N TYR A 172 26.50 -2.78 6.54
CA TYR A 172 25.28 -3.25 5.86
C TYR A 172 24.14 -3.64 6.81
N LYS A 173 24.46 -4.20 7.99
CA LYS A 173 23.46 -4.50 9.03
C LYS A 173 22.95 -3.25 9.72
N SER A 174 23.82 -2.25 9.90
CA SER A 174 23.43 -0.94 10.41
C SER A 174 22.45 -0.28 9.43
N ASP A 175 22.78 -0.27 8.15
CA ASP A 175 21.90 0.26 7.09
C ASP A 175 20.57 -0.49 7.04
N ALA A 176 20.59 -1.83 7.12
CA ALA A 176 19.38 -2.63 7.19
C ALA A 176 18.51 -2.23 8.39
N SER A 177 19.12 -2.08 9.58
CA SER A 177 18.40 -1.68 10.79
C SER A 177 17.77 -0.28 10.63
N CYS A 178 18.50 0.64 9.99
CA CYS A 178 17.99 1.98 9.71
C CYS A 178 16.81 1.94 8.74
N TYR A 179 16.91 1.25 7.61
CA TYR A 179 15.81 1.17 6.63
C TYR A 179 14.58 0.46 7.19
N LEU A 180 14.77 -0.58 8.01
CA LEU A 180 13.67 -1.24 8.72
C LEU A 180 12.96 -0.29 9.67
N GLY A 181 13.70 0.50 10.44
CA GLY A 181 13.13 1.52 11.34
C GLY A 181 12.42 2.65 10.58
N ASP A 182 13.06 3.19 9.54
CA ASP A 182 12.51 4.25 8.71
C ASP A 182 11.19 3.82 8.05
N PHE A 183 11.13 2.60 7.52
CA PHE A 183 9.92 2.05 6.91
C PHE A 183 8.82 1.76 7.96
N GLN A 184 9.18 1.26 9.15
CA GLN A 184 8.24 1.10 10.26
C GLN A 184 7.55 2.42 10.65
N ILE A 185 8.31 3.52 10.68
CA ILE A 185 7.79 4.88 10.94
C ILE A 185 6.79 5.26 9.83
N CYS A 186 7.14 5.03 8.57
CA CYS A 186 6.25 5.31 7.44
C CYS A 186 4.93 4.53 7.55
N LEU A 187 5.00 3.22 7.86
CA LEU A 187 3.81 2.39 8.05
C LEU A 187 2.95 2.86 9.22
N GLN A 188 3.56 3.24 10.35
CA GLN A 188 2.82 3.80 11.49
C GLN A 188 2.09 5.10 11.13
N ASN A 189 2.77 6.00 10.43
CA ASN A 189 2.17 7.26 9.99
C ASN A 189 1.01 7.01 9.02
N LEU A 190 1.14 6.07 8.08
CA LEU A 190 0.08 5.67 7.17
C LEU A 190 -1.11 4.99 7.87
N ALA A 191 -0.84 4.18 8.89
CA ALA A 191 -1.88 3.43 9.61
C ALA A 191 -2.67 4.30 10.59
N TYR A 192 -1.96 5.16 11.32
CA TYR A 192 -2.44 5.78 12.55
C TYR A 192 -2.38 7.31 12.52
N GLY A 193 -1.65 7.91 11.59
CA GLY A 193 -1.39 9.35 11.58
C GLY A 193 -2.66 10.18 11.51
N ASP A 194 -3.58 9.80 10.63
CA ASP A 194 -4.87 10.48 10.47
C ASP A 194 -5.82 10.25 11.66
N ILE A 195 -5.67 9.12 12.36
CA ILE A 195 -6.51 8.74 13.51
C ILE A 195 -6.18 9.62 14.71
N PHE A 196 -4.90 9.69 15.04
CA PHE A 196 -4.42 10.37 16.23
C PHE A 196 -3.99 11.81 15.97
N LYS A 197 -4.08 12.26 14.70
CA LYS A 197 -3.68 13.60 14.25
C LYS A 197 -2.24 13.94 14.67
N SER A 198 -1.38 12.95 14.59
CA SER A 198 0.03 13.02 15.00
C SER A 198 0.87 12.22 14.02
N LYS A 199 2.08 12.69 13.72
CA LYS A 199 3.05 11.97 12.90
C LYS A 199 4.36 11.82 13.66
N ILE A 200 5.00 10.69 13.47
CA ILE A 200 6.38 10.47 13.92
C ILE A 200 7.29 11.05 12.85
N GLU A 201 8.26 11.86 13.27
CA GLU A 201 9.22 12.46 12.36
C GLU A 201 10.19 11.41 11.82
N ALA A 202 10.65 11.62 10.59
CA ALA A 202 11.69 10.80 10.00
C ALA A 202 13.01 10.93 10.78
N ARG A 203 13.83 9.88 10.73
CA ARG A 203 15.15 9.88 11.33
C ARG A 203 16.03 10.97 10.71
N VAL A 204 16.73 11.72 11.55
CA VAL A 204 17.76 12.67 11.11
C VAL A 204 19.13 12.08 11.42
N PRO A 205 19.83 11.50 10.43
CA PRO A 205 21.15 10.94 10.66
C PRO A 205 22.17 12.04 10.98
N ILE A 206 23.14 11.70 11.83
CA ILE A 206 24.29 12.58 12.12
C ILE A 206 25.09 12.81 10.84
N ASP A 207 25.34 11.73 10.09
CA ASP A 207 25.90 11.81 8.74
C ASP A 207 24.79 12.02 7.71
N LYS A 208 24.79 13.20 7.08
CA LYS A 208 23.80 13.58 6.06
C LYS A 208 23.93 12.80 4.75
N SER A 209 25.02 12.05 4.55
CA SER A 209 25.20 11.20 3.38
C SER A 209 24.31 9.95 3.41
N LEU A 210 23.94 9.51 4.62
CA LEU A 210 23.13 8.31 4.85
C LEU A 210 21.73 8.51 4.28
N LYS A 211 21.24 7.47 3.60
CA LYS A 211 19.90 7.48 3.04
C LYS A 211 18.86 7.25 4.13
N VAL A 212 17.71 7.90 3.98
CA VAL A 212 16.58 7.82 4.91
C VAL A 212 15.33 7.55 4.10
N ILE A 213 14.56 6.55 4.48
CA ILE A 213 13.27 6.28 3.85
C ILE A 213 12.22 7.15 4.54
N GLU A 214 11.53 7.98 3.77
CA GLU A 214 10.47 8.85 4.26
C GLU A 214 9.32 8.81 3.25
N ASP A 215 8.09 8.82 3.74
CA ASP A 215 6.90 8.86 2.88
C ASP A 215 6.63 10.28 2.35
N ASP A 216 7.58 10.74 1.52
CA ASP A 216 7.53 11.99 0.78
C ASP A 216 7.81 11.71 -0.70
N PRO A 217 6.94 12.12 -1.64
CA PRO A 217 7.07 11.74 -3.05
C PRO A 217 8.40 12.15 -3.70
N GLU A 218 8.92 13.33 -3.38
CA GLU A 218 10.16 13.85 -3.99
C GLU A 218 11.37 13.11 -3.43
N LYS A 219 11.44 12.92 -2.11
CA LYS A 219 12.50 12.14 -1.47
C LYS A 219 12.50 10.68 -1.92
N LEU A 220 11.32 10.07 -2.09
CA LEU A 220 11.18 8.71 -2.61
C LEU A 220 11.68 8.60 -4.04
N ASP A 221 11.38 9.58 -4.91
CA ASP A 221 11.86 9.55 -6.30
C ASP A 221 13.39 9.62 -6.37
N VAL A 222 14.01 10.50 -5.56
CA VAL A 222 15.48 10.59 -5.45
C VAL A 222 16.07 9.29 -4.94
N LEU A 223 15.48 8.71 -3.90
CA LEU A 223 16.01 7.50 -3.28
C LEU A 223 15.83 6.26 -4.16
N LEU A 224 14.69 6.17 -4.85
CA LEU A 224 14.41 5.12 -5.80
C LEU A 224 15.40 5.19 -6.98
N ASN A 225 15.64 6.39 -7.52
CA ASN A 225 16.63 6.58 -8.58
C ASN A 225 18.04 6.13 -8.13
N TYR A 226 18.44 6.46 -6.90
CA TYR A 226 19.70 5.99 -6.34
C TYR A 226 19.77 4.46 -6.32
N PHE A 227 18.75 3.77 -5.78
CA PHE A 227 18.80 2.31 -5.71
C PHE A 227 18.70 1.64 -7.09
N GLU A 228 17.92 2.20 -8.02
CA GLU A 228 17.78 1.69 -9.38
C GLU A 228 19.04 1.86 -10.22
N ASN A 229 19.72 3.00 -10.12
CA ASN A 229 20.73 3.40 -11.10
C ASN A 229 22.15 3.56 -10.53
N GLU A 230 22.27 3.91 -9.25
CA GLU A 230 23.57 4.25 -8.64
C GLU A 230 24.08 3.17 -7.69
N SER A 231 23.19 2.42 -7.04
CA SER A 231 23.59 1.34 -6.15
C SER A 231 24.30 0.21 -6.90
N ASN A 232 25.17 -0.51 -6.20
CA ASN A 232 25.85 -1.69 -6.74
C ASN A 232 24.85 -2.73 -7.29
N TRP A 233 23.70 -2.90 -6.62
CA TRP A 233 22.63 -3.77 -7.07
C TRP A 233 21.97 -3.23 -8.34
N GLY A 234 21.58 -1.96 -8.36
CA GLY A 234 20.93 -1.32 -9.51
C GLY A 234 21.77 -1.39 -10.78
N VAL A 235 23.06 -1.02 -10.67
CA VAL A 235 24.05 -1.17 -11.76
C VAL A 235 24.18 -2.62 -12.23
N SER A 236 24.22 -3.58 -11.30
CA SER A 236 24.32 -5.00 -11.67
C SER A 236 23.03 -5.51 -12.33
N ASN A 237 21.86 -5.08 -11.84
CA ASN A 237 20.56 -5.46 -12.37
C ASN A 237 20.37 -4.93 -13.80
N ALA A 238 20.67 -3.66 -14.05
CA ALA A 238 20.60 -3.07 -15.39
C ALA A 238 21.51 -3.80 -16.39
N LYS A 239 22.70 -4.23 -15.93
CA LYS A 239 23.59 -5.08 -16.74
C LYS A 239 22.93 -6.43 -17.08
N TYR A 240 22.37 -7.13 -16.08
CA TYR A 240 21.73 -8.43 -16.30
C TYR A 240 20.49 -8.34 -17.19
N GLU A 241 19.68 -7.30 -17.04
CA GLU A 241 18.51 -7.06 -17.90
C GLU A 241 18.94 -6.83 -19.35
N LYS A 242 20.01 -6.07 -19.58
CA LYS A 242 20.57 -5.86 -20.92
C LYS A 242 21.07 -7.17 -21.53
N GLU A 243 21.84 -7.96 -20.78
CA GLU A 243 22.33 -9.27 -21.24
C GLU A 243 21.18 -10.24 -21.56
N ALA A 244 20.12 -10.23 -20.75
CA ALA A 244 18.92 -11.03 -21.00
C ALA A 244 18.19 -10.57 -22.27
N LEU A 245 18.03 -9.25 -22.45
CA LEU A 245 17.41 -8.69 -23.66
C LEU A 245 18.18 -9.10 -24.92
N GLU A 246 19.51 -9.00 -24.91
CA GLU A 246 20.37 -9.41 -26.02
C GLU A 246 20.25 -10.91 -26.32
N ARG A 247 20.12 -11.75 -25.29
CA ARG A 247 20.03 -13.21 -25.42
C ARG A 247 18.67 -13.72 -25.90
N PHE A 248 17.58 -13.03 -25.56
CA PHE A 248 16.21 -13.51 -25.81
C PHE A 248 15.44 -12.68 -26.84
N SER A 249 16.01 -11.59 -27.36
CA SER A 249 15.43 -10.80 -28.46
C SER A 249 15.93 -11.21 -29.86
N SER A 250 16.76 -12.26 -29.94
CA SER A 250 17.20 -12.93 -31.18
C SER A 250 16.34 -14.14 -31.50
#